data_AF-A0A950RN71-F1
#
_entry.id   AF-A0A950RN71-F1
#
_cell.length_a   1.000
_cell.length_b   1.000
_cell.length_c   1.000
_cell.angle_alpha   90.00
_cell.angle_beta   90.00
_cell.angle_gamma   90.00
#
_symmetry.space_group_name_H-M   'P 1'
#
loop_
_entity.id
_entity.type
_entity.pdbx_description
1 polymer ?
#
loop_
_entity_poly.entity_id
_entity_poly.type
_entity_poly.pdbx_seq_one_letter_code
_entity_poly.pdbx_strand_id
1 'polypeptide(L)'
;MRTHTHLWLDRSFLTRIMLPALVLVLSPALLAAAEARSGEQIYKQLCISCHGATGGGTKDHYPHPLMGDRSVAQLTKRIARSMPKDNPGTCVGDDAQKVAAYIYDAFYSRAAQARRQGPRVELTRLTVRQYRNVLADLVGSFRTLGRWDDQHGLHAEYRSSRRFRNANPGLVRLDPEVHFDFGTSSPDPEKLDPHQFSARWEGSVLAPETGDYEFIIRTDHAARLWVNNLNRPLVDAWVKSGKDTEYRASISLLGGRAYPLRLEFSKAKQGVDDSKKTKEKPPVPASIALLWKLPRRAEEVIPQRDLTPNRFPETFVVTTPFPPDDRSLGYERGTSISREWDQAATDAAIETAGYVVSHLQELAGAADNSPDRAARLREFCRRFAERAFRRPLTPQQQQFFIDRQFQPGRAPEIAVKRVVLLVLNAPQFLYQELDSKPDAYDVASRLSFGLWDSLPDQELLQAAAAGRLATREQVAHQVERMMSDLRTRSKVHEFFLQWLKIDQIPELSKDPKLFAGFDPALASDLRTSLDLFVEDVVWSPPSDFRRLLLGNELYLNGRLAQFYGAHLPPEAPFQKVSLESQARAGVLTHPYLLSVFAYTGT
;
A
#
# COMPACT_ATOMS: atom_id res chain seq x y z
N MET A 1 42.50 19.83 59.63
CA MET A 1 43.19 21.08 60.03
C MET A 1 43.07 22.03 58.86
N ARG A 2 42.25 23.10 58.95
CA ARG A 2 42.69 24.49 59.27
C ARG A 2 43.82 24.90 58.30
N THR A 3 43.77 25.95 57.47
CA THR A 3 43.17 27.30 57.56
C THR A 3 43.56 27.99 56.22
N HIS A 4 42.66 28.65 55.49
CA HIS A 4 42.34 30.09 55.56
C HIS A 4 43.47 31.08 55.17
N THR A 5 43.08 32.06 54.32
CA THR A 5 43.49 33.50 54.29
C THR A 5 44.89 33.86 53.81
N HIS A 6 45.22 34.99 53.16
CA HIS A 6 44.56 36.12 52.47
C HIS A 6 45.70 37.10 52.10
N LEU A 7 45.52 37.95 51.07
CA LEU A 7 45.99 39.37 50.96
C LEU A 7 47.52 39.62 50.92
N TRP A 8 48.15 40.66 50.34
CA TRP A 8 47.87 41.79 49.43
C TRP A 8 49.25 42.51 49.19
N LEU A 9 49.32 43.40 48.18
CA LEU A 9 50.28 44.54 48.00
C LEU A 9 51.73 44.19 47.60
N ASP A 10 52.50 44.99 46.85
CA ASP A 10 52.45 46.43 46.62
C ASP A 10 53.20 46.86 45.33
N ARG A 11 52.98 48.12 44.98
CA ARG A 11 53.37 49.01 43.87
C ARG A 11 54.87 49.24 43.67
N SER A 12 55.25 49.64 42.44
CA SER A 12 56.16 50.78 42.17
C SER A 12 56.19 51.13 40.67
N PHE A 13 55.70 52.32 40.30
CA PHE A 13 56.46 53.54 39.94
C PHE A 13 57.08 53.51 38.53
N LEU A 14 56.51 54.30 37.61
CA LEU A 14 57.15 55.55 37.14
C LEU A 14 56.24 56.34 36.19
N THR A 15 56.06 57.59 36.60
CA THR A 15 55.28 58.67 36.03
C THR A 15 56.07 59.37 34.92
N ARG A 16 55.45 59.67 33.77
CA ARG A 16 55.86 60.78 32.89
C ARG A 16 54.62 61.58 32.49
N ILE A 17 54.78 62.89 32.66
CA ILE A 17 53.80 63.98 32.53
C ILE A 17 53.65 64.38 31.05
N MET A 18 52.42 64.66 30.59
CA MET A 18 52.05 65.82 29.76
C MET A 18 50.52 65.91 29.56
N LEU A 19 50.02 67.15 29.55
CA LEU A 19 48.64 67.64 29.71
C LEU A 19 47.67 67.35 28.52
N PRO A 20 46.35 67.65 28.63
CA PRO A 20 45.26 66.89 28.01
C PRO A 20 44.80 67.43 26.65
N ALA A 21 44.31 66.53 25.80
CA ALA A 21 43.37 66.85 24.73
C ALA A 21 42.04 66.16 25.03
N LEU A 22 41.03 66.98 25.32
CA LEU A 22 39.65 66.59 25.54
C LEU A 22 39.07 66.03 24.24
N VAL A 23 39.00 64.71 24.10
CA VAL A 23 38.22 64.05 23.05
C VAL A 23 37.07 63.32 23.74
N LEU A 24 35.87 63.84 23.53
CA LEU A 24 34.61 63.19 23.88
C LEU A 24 34.51 61.88 23.09
N VAL A 25 34.92 60.77 23.70
CA VAL A 25 34.60 59.43 23.17
C VAL A 25 33.18 59.13 23.64
N LEU A 26 32.22 59.38 22.74
CA LEU A 26 30.87 58.83 22.83
C LEU A 26 30.99 57.30 22.78
N SER A 27 30.65 56.64 23.90
CA SER A 27 30.46 55.19 23.97
C SER A 27 29.45 54.73 22.91
N PRO A 28 29.75 53.72 22.07
CA PRO A 28 28.77 53.12 21.18
C PRO A 28 27.97 52.08 21.97
N ALA A 29 27.07 52.57 22.82
CA ALA A 29 26.03 51.76 23.43
C ALA A 29 24.72 52.53 23.26
N LEU A 30 24.01 52.23 22.16
CA LEU A 30 22.54 52.30 21.99
C LEU A 30 22.18 52.28 20.49
N LEU A 31 22.31 51.10 19.89
CA LEU A 31 21.43 50.68 18.79
C LEU A 31 20.74 49.41 19.28
N ALA A 32 19.70 49.61 20.11
CA ALA A 32 18.76 48.55 20.41
C ALA A 32 18.00 48.24 19.12
N ALA A 33 18.41 47.18 18.41
CA ALA A 33 17.50 46.50 17.49
C ALA A 33 16.35 46.00 18.36
N ALA A 34 15.18 46.62 18.25
CA ALA A 34 13.98 46.15 18.93
C ALA A 34 13.79 44.66 18.58
N GLU A 35 13.74 43.78 19.59
CA GLU A 35 13.51 42.36 19.38
C GLU A 35 12.30 42.18 18.47
N ALA A 36 12.50 41.51 17.33
CA ALA A 36 11.47 41.34 16.32
C ALA A 36 10.33 40.50 16.93
N ARG A 37 9.15 41.10 17.08
CA ARG A 37 7.99 40.45 17.71
C ARG A 37 7.61 39.19 16.95
N SER A 38 7.25 38.13 17.67
CA SER A 38 6.68 36.91 17.09
C SER A 38 5.23 37.14 16.63
N GLY A 39 4.74 36.29 15.72
CA GLY A 39 3.35 36.34 15.25
C GLY A 39 2.32 36.20 16.38
N GLU A 40 2.61 35.40 17.41
CA GLU A 40 1.75 35.27 18.59
C GLU A 40 1.68 36.57 19.41
N GLN A 41 2.81 37.22 19.62
CA GLN A 41 2.86 38.49 20.35
C GLN A 41 2.11 39.58 19.59
N ILE A 42 2.27 39.65 18.27
CA ILE A 42 1.52 40.57 17.41
C ILE A 42 0.02 40.27 17.50
N TYR A 43 -0.39 39.01 17.47
CA TYR A 43 -1.80 38.62 17.62
C TYR A 43 -2.39 39.07 18.97
N LYS A 44 -1.67 38.83 20.07
CA LYS A 44 -2.08 39.24 21.42
C LYS A 44 -2.19 40.76 21.56
N GLN A 45 -1.35 41.52 20.86
CA GLN A 45 -1.37 42.98 20.93
C GLN A 45 -2.43 43.62 20.02
N LEU A 46 -2.57 43.13 18.79
CA LEU A 46 -3.29 43.83 17.72
C LEU A 46 -4.59 43.15 17.28
N CYS A 47 -4.79 41.87 17.59
CA CYS A 47 -5.89 41.08 17.01
C CYS A 47 -6.84 40.47 18.05
N ILE A 48 -6.35 40.19 19.26
CA ILE A 48 -7.09 39.42 20.28
C ILE A 48 -8.38 40.08 20.74
N SER A 49 -8.44 41.42 20.78
CA SER A 49 -9.61 42.17 21.23
C SER A 49 -10.82 41.94 20.32
N CYS A 50 -10.58 41.83 19.01
CA CYS A 50 -11.63 41.56 18.04
C CYS A 50 -11.88 40.06 17.83
N HIS A 51 -10.81 39.26 17.76
CA HIS A 51 -10.89 37.86 17.33
C HIS A 51 -10.87 36.83 18.46
N GLY A 52 -10.64 37.25 19.70
CA GLY A 52 -10.56 36.40 20.89
C GLY A 52 -9.22 35.68 21.03
N ALA A 53 -8.90 35.22 22.24
CA ALA A 53 -7.64 34.54 22.57
C ALA A 53 -7.38 33.29 21.72
N THR A 54 -8.46 32.61 21.33
CA THR A 54 -8.42 31.42 20.50
C THR A 54 -8.88 31.72 19.07
N GLY A 55 -8.98 32.96 18.59
CA GLY A 55 -9.46 33.20 17.22
C GLY A 55 -10.89 32.69 16.96
N GLY A 56 -11.69 32.46 18.01
CA GLY A 56 -13.08 32.01 17.92
C GLY A 56 -14.08 33.13 17.64
N GLY A 57 -13.60 34.37 17.62
CA GLY A 57 -14.44 35.57 17.58
C GLY A 57 -14.84 36.06 18.98
N THR A 58 -15.40 37.26 19.01
CA THR A 58 -15.94 37.93 20.20
C THR A 58 -17.36 38.42 19.89
N LYS A 59 -18.25 38.42 20.89
CA LYS A 59 -19.65 38.86 20.68
C LYS A 59 -19.74 40.31 20.20
N ASP A 60 -18.86 41.17 20.71
CA ASP A 60 -19.01 42.63 20.59
C ASP A 60 -18.29 43.23 19.38
N HIS A 61 -17.30 42.53 18.79
CA HIS A 61 -16.48 43.09 17.70
C HIS A 61 -16.50 42.24 16.43
N TYR A 62 -16.19 40.95 16.52
CA TYR A 62 -16.18 40.03 15.38
C TYR A 62 -16.64 38.64 15.81
N PRO A 63 -17.90 38.26 15.58
CA PRO A 63 -18.49 37.06 16.18
C PRO A 63 -18.10 35.75 15.49
N HIS A 64 -17.37 35.81 14.38
CA HIS A 64 -17.03 34.62 13.60
C HIS A 64 -15.62 34.09 13.94
N PRO A 65 -15.43 32.77 13.91
CA PRO A 65 -14.10 32.19 14.06
C PRO A 65 -13.20 32.55 12.87
N LEU A 66 -11.92 32.76 13.14
CA LEU A 66 -10.87 32.86 12.14
C LEU A 66 -10.65 31.49 11.51
N MET A 67 -11.35 31.21 10.42
CA MET A 67 -11.20 29.98 9.63
C MET A 67 -11.39 30.23 8.14
N GLY A 68 -10.76 29.40 7.31
CA GLY A 68 -10.94 29.42 5.86
C GLY A 68 -9.78 28.76 5.12
N ASP A 69 -9.61 29.16 3.86
CA ASP A 69 -8.87 28.46 2.83
C ASP A 69 -7.87 29.36 2.09
N ARG A 70 -7.68 30.59 2.58
CA ARG A 70 -6.62 31.50 2.10
C ARG A 70 -5.23 31.00 2.51
N SER A 71 -4.26 31.11 1.60
CA SER A 71 -2.83 30.93 1.90
C SER A 71 -2.31 31.99 2.86
N VAL A 72 -1.16 31.72 3.52
CA VAL A 72 -0.47 32.70 4.37
C VAL A 72 -0.21 34.01 3.63
N ALA A 73 0.19 33.97 2.35
CA ALA A 73 0.42 35.16 1.53
C ALA A 73 -0.87 35.96 1.29
N GLN A 74 -2.00 35.30 1.05
CA GLN A 74 -3.31 35.95 0.90
C GLN A 74 -3.83 36.53 2.22
N LEU A 75 -3.60 35.84 3.34
CA LEU A 75 -3.90 36.34 4.68
C LEU A 75 -3.06 37.58 5.00
N THR A 76 -1.76 37.53 4.71
CA THR A 76 -0.83 38.66 4.88
C THR A 76 -1.35 39.89 4.16
N LYS A 77 -1.71 39.76 2.88
CA LYS A 77 -2.29 40.87 2.08
C LYS A 77 -3.60 41.40 2.68
N ARG A 78 -4.44 40.52 3.23
CA ARG A 78 -5.69 40.95 3.88
C ARG A 78 -5.42 41.71 5.17
N ILE A 79 -4.59 41.16 6.04
CA ILE A 79 -4.20 41.76 7.33
C ILE A 79 -3.57 43.13 7.11
N ALA A 80 -2.60 43.24 6.20
CA ALA A 80 -1.95 44.50 5.84
C ALA A 80 -2.91 45.60 5.38
N ARG A 81 -4.04 45.23 4.77
CA ARG A 81 -5.02 46.19 4.24
C ARG A 81 -6.09 46.58 5.24
N SER A 82 -6.49 45.67 6.13
CA SER A 82 -7.72 45.84 6.92
C SER A 82 -7.54 45.73 8.42
N MET A 83 -6.32 45.49 8.93
CA MET A 83 -6.08 45.25 10.34
C MET A 83 -5.02 46.20 10.94
N PRO A 84 -5.19 46.59 12.21
CA PRO A 84 -6.39 46.43 13.06
C PRO A 84 -7.61 47.22 12.53
N LYS A 85 -8.83 46.83 12.92
CA LYS A 85 -10.08 47.50 12.47
C LYS A 85 -10.11 48.99 12.84
N ASP A 86 -9.62 49.32 14.03
CA ASP A 86 -9.64 50.69 14.56
C ASP A 86 -8.52 51.56 13.98
N ASN A 87 -7.50 50.94 13.37
CA ASN A 87 -6.43 51.65 12.68
C ASN A 87 -5.88 50.81 11.50
N PRO A 88 -6.60 50.73 10.36
CA PRO A 88 -6.17 49.91 9.23
C PRO A 88 -4.81 50.34 8.69
N GLY A 89 -3.95 49.37 8.37
CA GLY A 89 -2.60 49.64 7.85
C GLY A 89 -1.50 49.72 8.91
N THR A 90 -1.82 49.43 10.18
CA THR A 90 -0.80 49.38 11.27
C THR A 90 -0.02 48.07 11.29
N CYS A 91 -0.67 46.94 10.94
CA CYS A 91 -0.01 45.63 10.87
C CYS A 91 0.37 45.33 9.43
N VAL A 92 1.55 45.78 8.99
CA VAL A 92 2.03 45.70 7.59
C VAL A 92 3.39 45.00 7.50
N GLY A 93 3.84 44.68 6.29
CA GLY A 93 5.16 44.11 6.06
C GLY A 93 5.38 42.79 6.81
N ASP A 94 6.51 42.69 7.50
CA ASP A 94 6.93 41.49 8.23
C ASP A 94 5.97 41.13 9.39
N ASP A 95 5.41 42.13 10.08
CA ASP A 95 4.44 41.90 11.15
C ASP A 95 3.15 41.24 10.62
N ALA A 96 2.67 41.70 9.46
CA ALA A 96 1.52 41.10 8.80
C ALA A 96 1.78 39.65 8.39
N GLN A 97 2.99 39.35 7.93
CA GLN A 97 3.38 38.00 7.52
C GLN A 97 3.49 37.06 8.73
N LYS A 98 4.13 37.50 9.81
CA LYS A 98 4.29 36.73 11.04
C LYS A 98 2.96 36.44 11.72
N VAL A 99 2.09 37.44 11.85
CA VAL A 99 0.76 37.22 12.45
C VAL A 99 -0.13 36.39 11.54
N ALA A 100 -0.01 36.52 10.21
CA ALA A 100 -0.72 35.65 9.27
C ALA A 100 -0.30 34.19 9.41
N ALA A 101 1.01 33.92 9.51
CA ALA A 101 1.53 32.57 9.74
C ALA A 101 1.02 31.98 11.06
N TYR A 102 1.11 32.75 12.15
CA TYR A 102 0.58 32.34 13.45
C TYR A 102 -0.93 32.05 13.40
N ILE A 103 -1.74 32.94 12.81
CA ILE A 103 -3.18 32.73 12.66
C ILE A 103 -3.45 31.47 11.82
N TYR A 104 -2.73 31.27 10.71
CA TYR A 104 -2.87 30.10 9.83
C TYR A 104 -2.64 28.78 10.58
N ASP A 105 -1.57 28.72 11.35
CA ASP A 105 -1.15 27.50 12.05
C ASP A 105 -1.91 27.26 13.34
N ALA A 106 -2.23 28.31 14.09
CA ALA A 106 -2.89 28.18 15.36
C ALA A 106 -4.41 27.96 15.20
N PHE A 107 -5.04 28.67 14.25
CA PHE A 107 -6.50 28.83 14.20
C PHE A 107 -7.12 28.57 12.83
N TYR A 108 -6.56 29.08 11.74
CA TYR A 108 -7.31 29.33 10.51
C TYR A 108 -7.35 28.16 9.51
N SER A 109 -6.24 27.43 9.37
CA SER A 109 -6.15 26.30 8.44
C SER A 109 -7.05 25.13 8.86
N ARG A 110 -7.39 24.25 7.91
CA ARG A 110 -8.10 22.99 8.22
C ARG A 110 -7.36 22.15 9.25
N ALA A 111 -6.02 22.11 9.19
CA ALA A 111 -5.19 21.40 10.15
C ALA A 111 -5.29 22.02 11.56
N ALA A 112 -5.28 23.35 11.66
CA ALA A 112 -5.46 24.06 12.92
C ALA A 112 -6.85 23.82 13.54
N GLN A 113 -7.91 23.89 12.72
CA GLN A 113 -9.28 23.59 13.14
C GLN A 113 -9.43 22.15 13.63
N ALA A 114 -8.79 21.20 12.93
CA ALA A 114 -8.77 19.80 13.36
C ALA A 114 -8.07 19.60 14.72
N ARG A 115 -6.98 20.33 15.01
CA ARG A 115 -6.31 20.28 16.32
C ARG A 115 -7.16 20.82 17.48
N ARG A 116 -8.15 21.67 17.19
CA ARG A 116 -8.99 22.36 18.18
C ARG A 116 -10.26 21.63 18.52
N GLN A 117 -10.81 20.88 17.57
CA GLN A 117 -11.87 19.95 17.86
C GLN A 117 -11.25 18.85 18.73
N GLY A 118 -11.60 18.85 20.03
CA GLY A 118 -11.13 17.83 20.94
C GLY A 118 -11.43 16.42 20.40
N PRO A 119 -10.61 15.41 20.74
CA PRO A 119 -10.82 14.06 20.24
C PRO A 119 -12.23 13.59 20.61
N ARG A 120 -13.01 13.21 19.59
CA ARG A 120 -14.31 12.56 19.78
C ARG A 120 -14.10 11.06 19.69
N VAL A 121 -14.67 10.33 20.65
CA VAL A 121 -14.73 8.87 20.57
C VAL A 121 -15.91 8.53 19.67
N GLU A 122 -15.60 8.01 18.49
CA GLU A 122 -16.59 7.57 17.49
C GLU A 122 -16.37 6.08 17.20
N LEU A 123 -17.45 5.35 16.95
CA LEU A 123 -17.35 3.97 16.49
C LEU A 123 -16.82 3.96 15.07
N THR A 124 -15.77 3.18 14.84
CA THR A 124 -15.21 2.96 13.51
C THR A 124 -15.69 1.64 12.96
N ARG A 125 -16.43 1.68 11.85
CA ARG A 125 -16.68 0.49 11.04
C ARG A 125 -15.41 0.11 10.26
N LEU A 126 -15.36 -1.12 9.76
CA LEU A 126 -14.34 -1.52 8.80
C LEU A 126 -14.41 -0.60 7.57
N THR A 127 -13.28 -0.04 7.14
CA THR A 127 -13.17 0.60 5.82
C THR A 127 -13.39 -0.44 4.72
N VAL A 128 -13.67 -0.03 3.49
CA VAL A 128 -13.85 -0.95 2.36
C VAL A 128 -12.60 -1.82 2.18
N ARG A 129 -11.42 -1.22 2.30
CA ARG A 129 -10.15 -1.95 2.25
C ARG A 129 -10.05 -2.99 3.38
N GLN A 130 -10.34 -2.59 4.60
CA GLN A 130 -10.29 -3.50 5.75
C GLN A 130 -11.30 -4.63 5.61
N TYR A 131 -12.53 -4.33 5.19
CA TYR A 131 -13.58 -5.32 4.99
C TYR A 131 -13.14 -6.39 3.96
N ARG A 132 -12.59 -5.97 2.82
CA ARG A 132 -12.08 -6.89 1.79
C ARG A 132 -10.93 -7.76 2.30
N ASN A 133 -9.96 -7.17 2.99
CA ASN A 133 -8.84 -7.91 3.58
C ASN A 133 -9.29 -8.90 4.67
N VAL A 134 -10.20 -8.46 5.54
CA VAL A 134 -10.80 -9.28 6.60
C VAL A 134 -11.50 -10.49 6.00
N LEU A 135 -12.31 -10.34 4.95
CA LEU A 135 -12.98 -11.48 4.32
C LEU A 135 -11.98 -12.45 3.66
N ALA A 136 -10.97 -11.92 2.99
CA ALA A 136 -9.91 -12.73 2.38
C ALA A 136 -9.16 -13.57 3.45
N ASP A 137 -8.77 -12.96 4.57
CA ASP A 137 -8.09 -13.67 5.67
C ASP A 137 -9.03 -14.57 6.46
N LEU A 138 -10.29 -14.18 6.64
CA LEU A 138 -11.27 -14.99 7.35
C LEU A 138 -11.51 -16.32 6.63
N VAL A 139 -11.74 -16.27 5.32
CA VAL A 139 -11.88 -17.48 4.49
C VAL A 139 -10.54 -18.21 4.37
N GLY A 140 -9.45 -17.46 4.12
CA GLY A 140 -8.10 -18.01 3.97
C GLY A 140 -7.57 -18.71 5.23
N SER A 141 -8.04 -18.34 6.42
CA SER A 141 -7.63 -18.94 7.71
C SER A 141 -8.08 -20.39 7.91
N PHE A 142 -8.79 -20.95 6.93
CA PHE A 142 -9.15 -22.37 6.84
C PHE A 142 -8.31 -23.14 5.80
N ARG A 143 -7.38 -22.45 5.12
CA ARG A 143 -6.44 -23.02 4.15
C ARG A 143 -5.03 -23.01 4.74
N THR A 144 -4.16 -23.87 4.22
CA THR A 144 -2.74 -23.82 4.56
C THR A 144 -2.09 -22.74 3.71
N LEU A 145 -1.58 -21.68 4.35
CA LEU A 145 -0.90 -20.60 3.65
C LEU A 145 0.50 -21.06 3.23
N GLY A 146 0.89 -20.69 2.00
CA GLY A 146 2.27 -20.77 1.56
C GLY A 146 3.14 -19.77 2.33
N ARG A 147 4.45 -20.01 2.33
CA ARG A 147 5.44 -19.05 2.86
C ARG A 147 6.10 -18.34 1.70
N TRP A 148 6.17 -17.02 1.77
CA TRP A 148 7.01 -16.24 0.86
C TRP A 148 8.46 -16.29 1.37
N ASP A 149 9.38 -16.65 0.49
CA ASP A 149 10.81 -16.70 0.77
C ASP A 149 11.59 -15.98 -0.36
N ASP A 150 12.91 -16.11 -0.35
CA ASP A 150 13.79 -15.44 -1.30
C ASP A 150 13.92 -16.20 -2.65
N GLN A 151 13.17 -17.29 -2.85
CA GLN A 151 13.13 -17.97 -4.14
C GLN A 151 12.16 -17.26 -5.09
N HIS A 152 12.67 -16.97 -6.29
CA HIS A 152 11.93 -16.23 -7.31
C HIS A 152 11.83 -16.96 -8.65
N GLY A 153 10.77 -16.67 -9.39
CA GLY A 153 10.46 -17.28 -10.68
C GLY A 153 9.34 -18.33 -10.62
N LEU A 154 9.18 -19.10 -11.68
CA LEU A 154 8.14 -20.13 -11.80
C LEU A 154 8.76 -21.50 -12.14
N HIS A 155 8.22 -22.57 -11.56
CA HIS A 155 8.58 -23.92 -11.95
C HIS A 155 8.09 -24.18 -13.38
N ALA A 156 9.03 -24.41 -14.29
CA ALA A 156 8.77 -24.62 -15.70
C ALA A 156 9.02 -26.08 -16.10
N GLU A 157 8.00 -26.72 -16.67
CA GLU A 157 8.08 -28.04 -17.27
C GLU A 157 7.91 -27.95 -18.80
N TYR A 158 8.91 -28.42 -19.52
CA TYR A 158 8.93 -28.45 -20.98
C TYR A 158 8.84 -29.88 -21.51
N ARG A 159 8.04 -30.07 -22.56
CA ARG A 159 7.70 -31.39 -23.10
C ARG A 159 7.79 -31.38 -24.62
N SER A 160 8.35 -32.44 -25.20
CA SER A 160 8.44 -32.63 -26.66
C SER A 160 7.10 -33.12 -27.26
N SER A 161 5.98 -32.60 -26.78
CA SER A 161 4.63 -32.95 -27.23
C SER A 161 3.71 -31.73 -27.09
N ARG A 162 2.55 -31.75 -27.77
CA ARG A 162 1.54 -30.67 -27.67
C ARG A 162 0.68 -30.79 -26.41
N ARG A 163 0.56 -31.99 -25.85
CA ARG A 163 -0.35 -32.31 -24.76
C ARG A 163 0.44 -32.70 -23.52
N PHE A 164 -0.01 -32.22 -22.37
CA PHE A 164 0.60 -32.54 -21.07
C PHE A 164 0.35 -33.98 -20.58
N ARG A 165 -0.41 -34.81 -21.31
CA ARG A 165 -0.80 -36.17 -20.89
C ARG A 165 0.22 -37.21 -21.35
N ASN A 166 0.66 -38.07 -20.43
CA ASN A 166 1.46 -39.30 -20.68
C ASN A 166 2.86 -39.10 -21.31
N ALA A 167 3.45 -37.91 -21.22
CA ALA A 167 4.86 -37.69 -21.54
C ALA A 167 5.57 -37.25 -20.26
N ASN A 168 6.82 -37.67 -20.02
CA ASN A 168 7.67 -37.08 -18.98
C ASN A 168 8.23 -35.74 -19.48
N PRO A 169 8.51 -34.77 -18.59
CA PRO A 169 9.10 -33.52 -19.02
C PRO A 169 10.52 -33.79 -19.53
N GLY A 170 10.84 -33.27 -20.71
CA GLY A 170 12.19 -33.35 -21.29
C GLY A 170 13.15 -32.35 -20.64
N LEU A 171 12.61 -31.26 -20.09
CA LEU A 171 13.35 -30.27 -19.34
C LEU A 171 12.47 -29.74 -18.21
N VAL A 172 13.04 -29.62 -17.01
CA VAL A 172 12.44 -28.95 -15.85
C VAL A 172 13.45 -27.94 -15.32
N ARG A 173 13.04 -26.68 -15.15
CA ARG A 173 13.88 -25.63 -14.59
C ARG A 173 13.06 -24.57 -13.88
N LEU A 174 13.73 -23.66 -13.18
CA LEU A 174 13.14 -22.45 -12.63
C LEU A 174 13.35 -21.32 -13.63
N ASP A 175 12.27 -20.75 -14.14
CA ASP A 175 12.32 -19.60 -15.04
C ASP A 175 12.07 -18.31 -14.25
N PRO A 176 13.01 -17.34 -14.23
CA PRO A 176 12.86 -16.08 -13.51
C PRO A 176 11.61 -15.28 -13.90
N GLU A 177 11.30 -15.28 -15.19
CA GLU A 177 10.17 -14.61 -15.82
C GLU A 177 9.70 -15.45 -17.01
N VAL A 178 8.52 -15.13 -17.56
CA VAL A 178 8.05 -15.73 -18.81
C VAL A 178 8.12 -14.68 -19.92
N HIS A 179 9.27 -14.59 -20.56
CA HIS A 179 9.52 -13.75 -21.71
C HIS A 179 10.56 -14.43 -22.61
N PHE A 180 10.07 -15.25 -23.54
CA PHE A 180 10.91 -16.09 -24.38
C PHE A 180 10.61 -15.88 -25.86
N ASP A 181 11.67 -15.65 -26.64
CA ASP A 181 11.67 -15.84 -28.08
C ASP A 181 12.54 -17.06 -28.41
N PHE A 182 11.88 -18.16 -28.78
CA PHE A 182 12.56 -19.39 -29.17
C PHE A 182 12.97 -19.38 -30.65
N GLY A 183 12.55 -18.38 -31.43
CA GLY A 183 12.67 -18.39 -32.87
C GLY A 183 12.16 -19.71 -33.45
N THR A 184 12.88 -20.26 -34.42
CA THR A 184 12.57 -21.55 -35.05
C THR A 184 13.06 -22.77 -34.23
N SER A 185 13.68 -22.54 -33.07
CA SER A 185 14.24 -23.59 -32.21
C SER A 185 13.22 -24.10 -31.18
N SER A 186 13.66 -25.04 -30.34
CA SER A 186 13.00 -25.41 -29.09
C SER A 186 13.79 -24.85 -27.89
N PRO A 187 13.20 -24.83 -26.67
CA PRO A 187 13.89 -24.35 -25.46
C PRO A 187 15.20 -25.09 -25.13
N ASP A 188 15.31 -26.34 -25.58
CA ASP A 188 16.50 -27.20 -25.48
C ASP A 188 16.50 -28.14 -26.71
N PRO A 189 17.24 -27.83 -27.78
CA PRO A 189 17.23 -28.58 -29.04
C PRO A 189 17.68 -30.03 -28.93
N GLU A 190 18.43 -30.38 -27.88
CA GLU A 190 18.88 -31.76 -27.66
C GLU A 190 17.76 -32.62 -27.06
N LYS A 191 16.79 -32.00 -26.38
CA LYS A 191 15.74 -32.70 -25.62
C LYS A 191 14.33 -32.51 -26.18
N LEU A 192 14.11 -31.49 -27.02
CA LEU A 192 12.78 -31.06 -27.45
C LEU A 192 12.70 -30.86 -28.97
N ASP A 193 11.66 -31.40 -29.60
CA ASP A 193 11.37 -31.22 -31.02
C ASP A 193 11.01 -29.75 -31.34
N PRO A 194 11.76 -29.06 -32.23
CA PRO A 194 11.47 -27.68 -32.61
C PRO A 194 10.13 -27.50 -33.36
N HIS A 195 9.55 -28.55 -33.93
CA HIS A 195 8.25 -28.47 -34.62
C HIS A 195 7.07 -28.52 -33.64
N GLN A 196 7.26 -29.06 -32.44
CA GLN A 196 6.20 -29.29 -31.49
C GLN A 196 6.73 -29.45 -30.07
N PHE A 197 6.34 -28.53 -29.19
CA PHE A 197 6.59 -28.63 -27.76
C PHE A 197 5.53 -27.89 -26.96
N SER A 198 5.43 -28.21 -25.68
CA SER A 198 4.57 -27.52 -24.73
C SER A 198 5.38 -27.14 -23.50
N ALA A 199 5.00 -26.04 -22.86
CA ALA A 199 5.57 -25.57 -21.62
C ALA A 199 4.46 -25.31 -20.59
N ARG A 200 4.71 -25.63 -19.34
CA ARG A 200 3.84 -25.27 -18.21
C ARG A 200 4.68 -24.58 -17.15
N TRP A 201 4.28 -23.36 -16.80
CA TRP A 201 4.83 -22.62 -15.66
C TRP A 201 3.82 -22.67 -14.51
N GLU A 202 4.26 -23.09 -13.33
CA GLU A 202 3.47 -23.13 -12.10
C GLU A 202 4.22 -22.47 -10.94
N GLY A 203 3.47 -21.75 -10.11
CA GLY A 203 3.98 -21.05 -8.94
C GLY A 203 2.92 -20.10 -8.42
N SER A 204 3.33 -18.92 -7.94
CA SER A 204 2.43 -17.85 -7.55
C SER A 204 2.95 -16.48 -7.96
N VAL A 205 2.03 -15.54 -8.14
CA VAL A 205 2.30 -14.13 -8.42
C VAL A 205 1.95 -13.28 -7.21
N LEU A 206 2.85 -12.40 -6.78
CA LEU A 206 2.59 -11.40 -5.76
C LEU A 206 1.80 -10.24 -6.37
N ALA A 207 0.68 -9.88 -5.74
CA ALA A 207 0.05 -8.59 -5.99
C ALA A 207 0.69 -7.56 -5.04
N PRO A 208 1.51 -6.61 -5.51
CA PRO A 208 2.07 -5.57 -4.65
C PRO A 208 1.00 -4.56 -4.21
N GLU A 209 0.05 -4.23 -5.09
CA GLU A 209 -0.99 -3.23 -4.87
C GLU A 209 -2.40 -3.86 -4.91
N THR A 210 -3.36 -3.25 -4.21
CA THR A 210 -4.78 -3.62 -4.34
C THR A 210 -5.39 -2.92 -5.55
N GLY A 211 -6.09 -3.66 -6.40
CA GLY A 211 -6.86 -3.09 -7.50
C GLY A 211 -7.09 -4.07 -8.63
N ASP A 212 -7.48 -3.53 -9.79
CA ASP A 212 -7.71 -4.30 -11.00
C ASP A 212 -6.41 -4.49 -11.78
N TYR A 213 -6.06 -5.75 -11.99
CA TYR A 213 -4.94 -6.18 -12.82
C TYR A 213 -5.47 -6.63 -14.17
N GLU A 214 -4.77 -6.31 -15.25
CA GLU A 214 -4.98 -6.94 -16.55
C GLU A 214 -3.80 -7.87 -16.83
N PHE A 215 -4.04 -9.17 -16.97
CA PHE A 215 -3.03 -10.14 -17.39
C PHE A 215 -3.08 -10.29 -18.91
N ILE A 216 -1.90 -10.33 -19.52
CA ILE A 216 -1.73 -10.30 -20.97
C ILE A 216 -0.79 -11.44 -21.36
N ILE A 217 -1.19 -12.24 -22.34
CA ILE A 217 -0.36 -13.28 -22.95
C ILE A 217 -0.08 -12.86 -24.39
N ARG A 218 1.21 -12.72 -24.76
CA ARG A 218 1.63 -12.51 -26.15
C ARG A 218 2.23 -13.78 -26.71
N THR A 219 1.58 -14.37 -27.71
CA THR A 219 2.08 -15.55 -28.42
C THR A 219 1.29 -15.80 -29.71
N ASP A 220 1.97 -16.32 -30.73
CA ASP A 220 1.34 -16.85 -31.93
C ASP A 220 0.72 -18.24 -31.76
N HIS A 221 0.91 -18.87 -30.61
CA HIS A 221 0.54 -20.27 -30.36
C HIS A 221 -0.59 -20.41 -29.34
N ALA A 222 -0.97 -21.65 -29.01
CA ALA A 222 -2.02 -21.91 -28.05
C ALA A 222 -1.54 -21.63 -26.62
N ALA A 223 -2.33 -20.93 -25.82
CA ALA A 223 -2.02 -20.66 -24.42
C ALA A 223 -3.25 -20.66 -23.51
N ARG A 224 -3.03 -20.95 -22.22
CA ARG A 224 -4.04 -20.82 -21.16
C ARG A 224 -3.40 -20.28 -19.89
N LEU A 225 -4.09 -19.35 -19.23
CA LEU A 225 -3.63 -18.76 -17.97
C LEU A 225 -4.68 -18.92 -16.89
N TRP A 226 -4.24 -19.36 -15.71
CA TRP A 226 -5.00 -19.36 -14.47
C TRP A 226 -4.31 -18.44 -13.49
N VAL A 227 -5.09 -17.57 -12.84
CA VAL A 227 -4.64 -16.71 -11.75
C VAL A 227 -5.67 -16.81 -10.65
N ASN A 228 -5.23 -17.04 -9.41
CA ASN A 228 -6.03 -17.23 -8.20
C ASN A 228 -6.90 -18.51 -8.18
N ASN A 229 -7.72 -18.74 -9.21
CA ASN A 229 -8.54 -19.94 -9.34
C ASN A 229 -7.90 -20.91 -10.34
N LEU A 230 -7.33 -22.02 -9.86
CA LEU A 230 -6.68 -23.02 -10.72
C LEU A 230 -7.65 -24.02 -11.37
N ASN A 231 -8.95 -23.92 -11.09
CA ASN A 231 -10.00 -24.77 -11.68
C ASN A 231 -10.64 -24.13 -12.92
N ARG A 232 -10.61 -22.80 -13.03
CA ARG A 232 -11.18 -22.06 -14.16
C ARG A 232 -10.12 -21.12 -14.77
N PRO A 233 -9.76 -21.27 -16.05
CA PRO A 233 -8.79 -20.37 -16.68
C PRO A 233 -9.33 -18.93 -16.73
N LEU A 234 -8.45 -17.97 -16.46
CA LEU A 234 -8.69 -16.54 -16.67
C LEU A 234 -8.63 -16.21 -18.16
N VAL A 235 -7.69 -16.82 -18.89
CA VAL A 235 -7.59 -16.77 -20.35
C VAL A 235 -7.57 -18.20 -20.90
N ASP A 236 -8.47 -18.52 -21.83
CA ASP A 236 -8.50 -19.81 -22.52
C ASP A 236 -8.37 -19.65 -24.05
N ALA A 237 -7.14 -19.63 -24.54
CA ALA A 237 -6.80 -19.56 -25.96
C ALA A 237 -6.18 -20.87 -26.46
N TRP A 238 -6.74 -22.03 -26.06
CA TRP A 238 -6.20 -23.33 -26.45
C TRP A 238 -6.52 -23.74 -27.88
N VAL A 239 -7.64 -23.22 -28.41
CA VAL A 239 -8.08 -23.42 -29.79
C VAL A 239 -7.94 -22.07 -30.51
N LYS A 240 -6.88 -21.94 -31.32
CA LYS A 240 -6.66 -20.74 -32.13
C LYS A 240 -7.49 -20.82 -33.42
N SER A 241 -8.44 -19.90 -33.57
CA SER A 241 -9.00 -19.50 -34.87
C SER A 241 -8.58 -18.05 -35.15
N GLY A 242 -8.16 -17.74 -36.37
CA GLY A 242 -7.75 -16.38 -36.73
C GLY A 242 -6.27 -16.06 -36.48
N LYS A 243 -5.96 -14.76 -36.46
CA LYS A 243 -4.59 -14.21 -36.46
C LYS A 243 -4.20 -13.55 -35.14
N ASP A 244 -5.00 -13.75 -34.08
CA ASP A 244 -4.73 -13.13 -32.79
C ASP A 244 -3.40 -13.62 -32.21
N THR A 245 -2.65 -12.69 -31.63
CA THR A 245 -1.32 -12.92 -31.04
C THR A 245 -1.23 -12.41 -29.62
N GLU A 246 -2.32 -11.85 -29.09
CA GLU A 246 -2.39 -11.23 -27.78
C GLU A 246 -3.75 -11.55 -27.15
N TYR A 247 -3.73 -11.96 -25.88
CA TYR A 247 -4.91 -12.34 -25.12
C TYR A 247 -4.89 -11.62 -23.77
N ARG A 248 -5.98 -10.96 -23.40
CA ARG A 248 -6.09 -10.13 -22.20
C ARG A 248 -7.27 -10.55 -21.33
N ALA A 249 -7.12 -10.44 -20.01
CA ALA A 249 -8.22 -10.60 -19.07
C ALA A 249 -7.92 -9.86 -17.75
N SER A 250 -8.97 -9.32 -17.14
CA SER A 250 -8.85 -8.55 -15.90
C SER A 250 -9.32 -9.32 -14.67
N ILE A 251 -8.67 -9.08 -13.54
CA ILE A 251 -9.04 -9.64 -12.23
C ILE A 251 -8.69 -8.63 -11.12
N SER A 252 -9.56 -8.49 -10.12
CA SER A 252 -9.28 -7.68 -8.94
C SER A 252 -8.47 -8.50 -7.92
N LEU A 253 -7.35 -7.97 -7.46
CA LEU A 253 -6.47 -8.58 -6.46
C LEU A 253 -6.27 -7.63 -5.27
N LEU A 254 -5.92 -8.20 -4.11
CA LEU A 254 -5.58 -7.46 -2.89
C LEU A 254 -4.05 -7.47 -2.72
N GLY A 255 -3.47 -6.29 -2.52
CA GLY A 255 -2.03 -6.11 -2.37
C GLY A 255 -1.49 -6.79 -1.11
N GLY A 256 -0.25 -7.27 -1.18
CA GLY A 256 0.43 -7.97 -0.08
C GLY A 256 0.08 -9.45 0.01
N ARG A 257 -0.39 -10.05 -1.10
CA ARG A 257 -0.77 -11.47 -1.18
C ARG A 257 -0.22 -12.10 -2.43
N ALA A 258 0.20 -13.36 -2.30
CA ALA A 258 0.58 -14.18 -3.44
C ALA A 258 -0.61 -15.04 -3.88
N TYR A 259 -0.82 -15.10 -5.19
CA TYR A 259 -1.94 -15.76 -5.85
C TYR A 259 -1.41 -16.93 -6.68
N PRO A 260 -2.01 -18.13 -6.61
CA PRO A 260 -1.57 -19.24 -7.45
C PRO A 260 -1.67 -18.86 -8.93
N LEU A 261 -0.63 -19.19 -9.68
CA LEU A 261 -0.52 -18.90 -11.10
C LEU A 261 -0.13 -20.17 -11.86
N ARG A 262 -0.81 -20.42 -12.98
CA ARG A 262 -0.43 -21.44 -13.95
C ARG A 262 -0.55 -20.87 -15.35
N LEU A 263 0.51 -21.00 -16.14
CA LEU A 263 0.51 -20.70 -17.56
C LEU A 263 0.83 -21.98 -18.33
N GLU A 264 0.02 -22.28 -19.32
CA GLU A 264 0.28 -23.36 -20.27
C GLU A 264 0.46 -22.78 -21.67
N PHE A 265 1.49 -23.25 -22.37
CA PHE A 265 1.82 -22.92 -23.75
C PHE A 265 1.95 -24.19 -24.58
N SER A 266 1.52 -24.14 -25.84
CA SER A 266 1.59 -25.28 -26.76
C SER A 266 1.85 -24.84 -28.19
N LYS A 267 3.06 -25.13 -28.69
CA LYS A 267 3.41 -25.09 -30.11
C LYS A 267 2.97 -26.38 -30.79
N ALA A 268 2.23 -26.27 -31.88
CA ALA A 268 1.81 -27.40 -32.71
C ALA A 268 2.57 -27.41 -34.05
N LYS A 269 2.65 -28.59 -34.69
CA LYS A 269 3.08 -28.70 -36.09
C LYS A 269 2.08 -27.92 -36.95
N GLN A 270 2.49 -26.84 -37.60
CA GLN A 270 1.57 -26.07 -38.45
C GLN A 270 1.26 -26.82 -39.75
N GLY A 271 -0.05 -27.04 -40.03
CA GLY A 271 -0.56 -27.41 -41.36
C GLY A 271 -1.92 -28.12 -41.34
N VAL A 272 -2.98 -27.42 -41.78
CA VAL A 272 -4.22 -28.02 -42.35
C VAL A 272 -4.31 -27.70 -43.85
N ASP A 273 -3.23 -27.24 -44.47
CA ASP A 273 -3.14 -27.12 -45.93
C ASP A 273 -2.27 -28.26 -46.47
N ASP A 274 -2.96 -29.35 -46.82
CA ASP A 274 -2.42 -30.57 -47.43
C ASP A 274 -2.14 -30.40 -48.94
N SER A 275 -2.37 -29.21 -49.50
CA SER A 275 -2.21 -28.95 -50.94
C SER A 275 -0.76 -28.96 -51.42
N LYS A 276 0.23 -28.85 -50.52
CA LYS A 276 1.67 -28.85 -50.86
C LYS A 276 2.42 -29.97 -50.15
N LYS A 277 2.74 -31.02 -50.91
CA LYS A 277 3.61 -32.15 -50.55
C LYS A 277 5.08 -31.72 -50.38
N THR A 278 5.41 -30.92 -49.37
CA THR A 278 6.80 -30.76 -48.90
C THR A 278 7.08 -31.81 -47.84
N LYS A 279 8.08 -32.67 -48.04
CA LYS A 279 8.40 -33.82 -47.15
C LYS A 279 8.76 -33.40 -45.71
N GLU A 280 9.31 -32.19 -45.51
CA GLU A 280 9.55 -31.60 -44.19
C GLU A 280 9.25 -30.09 -44.27
N LYS A 281 8.35 -29.59 -43.42
CA LYS A 281 8.05 -28.15 -43.30
C LYS A 281 9.00 -27.57 -42.23
N PRO A 282 9.66 -26.42 -42.48
CA PRO A 282 10.53 -25.82 -41.48
C PRO A 282 9.75 -25.47 -40.21
N PRO A 283 10.39 -25.54 -39.03
CA PRO A 283 9.74 -25.16 -37.78
C PRO A 283 9.39 -23.67 -37.81
N VAL A 284 8.17 -23.36 -37.37
CA VAL A 284 7.66 -21.98 -37.33
C VAL A 284 8.19 -21.27 -36.09
N PRO A 285 8.47 -19.96 -36.14
CA PRO A 285 8.87 -19.20 -34.97
C PRO A 285 7.90 -19.37 -33.78
N ALA A 286 8.43 -19.39 -32.57
CA ALA A 286 7.65 -19.49 -31.35
C ALA A 286 8.16 -18.52 -30.29
N SER A 287 7.24 -17.71 -29.76
CA SER A 287 7.49 -16.83 -28.64
C SER A 287 6.34 -16.90 -27.64
N ILE A 288 6.62 -16.54 -26.40
CA ILE A 288 5.64 -16.42 -25.33
C ILE A 288 6.10 -15.35 -24.34
N ALA A 289 5.20 -14.42 -24.01
CA ALA A 289 5.42 -13.45 -22.95
C ALA A 289 4.18 -13.38 -22.04
N LEU A 290 4.42 -13.34 -20.73
CA LEU A 290 3.41 -13.09 -19.71
C LEU A 290 3.63 -11.69 -19.15
N LEU A 291 2.68 -10.81 -19.44
CA LEU A 291 2.69 -9.42 -18.99
C LEU A 291 1.50 -9.17 -18.07
N TRP A 292 1.58 -8.07 -17.35
CA TRP A 292 0.46 -7.52 -16.62
C TRP A 292 0.41 -6.00 -16.74
N LYS A 293 -0.75 -5.44 -16.43
CA LYS A 293 -0.95 -4.03 -16.14
C LYS A 293 -1.40 -3.92 -14.69
N LEU A 294 -0.55 -3.36 -13.82
CA LEU A 294 -0.94 -3.03 -12.45
C LEU A 294 -1.96 -1.87 -12.46
N PRO A 295 -2.71 -1.68 -11.34
CA PRO A 295 -3.59 -0.53 -11.20
C PRO A 295 -2.89 0.79 -11.53
N ARG A 296 -3.36 1.47 -12.58
CA ARG A 296 -2.86 2.80 -13.02
C ARG A 296 -1.36 2.81 -13.38
N ARG A 297 -0.81 1.69 -13.87
CA ARG A 297 0.55 1.61 -14.44
C ARG A 297 0.50 1.22 -15.91
N ALA A 298 1.64 1.35 -16.60
CA ALA A 298 1.79 0.80 -17.94
C ALA A 298 1.87 -0.74 -17.89
N GLU A 299 1.72 -1.37 -19.05
CA GLU A 299 1.98 -2.81 -19.18
C GLU A 299 3.49 -3.11 -19.04
N GLU A 300 3.82 -4.20 -18.36
CA GLU A 300 5.19 -4.70 -18.23
C GLU A 300 5.19 -6.23 -18.18
N VAL A 301 6.33 -6.86 -18.52
CA VAL A 301 6.57 -8.27 -18.22
C VAL A 301 6.50 -8.45 -16.71
N ILE A 302 5.83 -9.50 -16.23
CA ILE A 302 5.76 -9.74 -14.78
C ILE A 302 7.18 -9.99 -14.27
N PRO A 303 7.73 -9.10 -13.43
CA PRO A 303 9.13 -9.15 -13.05
C PRO A 303 9.38 -10.30 -12.10
N GLN A 304 10.60 -10.85 -12.12
CA GLN A 304 11.00 -11.97 -11.26
C GLN A 304 10.69 -11.75 -9.77
N ARG A 305 10.83 -10.51 -9.26
CA ARG A 305 10.55 -10.16 -7.85
C ARG A 305 9.12 -10.45 -7.41
N ASP A 306 8.17 -10.46 -8.37
CA ASP A 306 6.76 -10.68 -8.13
C ASP A 306 6.33 -12.13 -8.45
N LEU A 307 7.28 -13.01 -8.77
CA LEU A 307 7.03 -14.43 -9.04
C LEU A 307 7.75 -15.30 -8.03
N THR A 308 7.08 -16.34 -7.54
CA THR A 308 7.68 -17.34 -6.65
C THR A 308 7.31 -18.75 -7.11
N PRO A 309 8.24 -19.73 -7.01
CA PRO A 309 7.93 -21.13 -7.28
C PRO A 309 6.96 -21.72 -6.24
N ASN A 310 6.88 -21.11 -5.05
CA ASN A 310 6.02 -21.56 -3.97
C ASN A 310 4.54 -21.46 -4.37
N ARG A 311 3.76 -22.46 -3.95
CA ARG A 311 2.32 -22.52 -4.22
C ARG A 311 1.54 -21.89 -3.07
N PHE A 312 0.69 -20.93 -3.40
CA PHE A 312 -0.26 -20.34 -2.49
C PHE A 312 -1.68 -20.84 -2.78
N PRO A 313 -2.55 -20.93 -1.77
CA PRO A 313 -3.95 -21.28 -2.00
C PRO A 313 -4.70 -20.15 -2.72
N GLU A 314 -5.86 -20.49 -3.28
CA GLU A 314 -6.82 -19.48 -3.75
C GLU A 314 -7.18 -18.51 -2.60
N THR A 315 -7.21 -17.23 -2.91
CA THR A 315 -7.69 -16.16 -2.03
C THR A 315 -9.08 -15.73 -2.45
N PHE A 316 -10.03 -15.75 -1.51
CA PHE A 316 -11.36 -15.19 -1.75
C PHE A 316 -11.27 -13.66 -1.79
N VAL A 317 -11.54 -13.06 -2.95
CA VAL A 317 -11.62 -11.61 -3.13
C VAL A 317 -13.07 -11.27 -3.40
N VAL A 318 -13.71 -10.57 -2.46
CA VAL A 318 -15.10 -10.13 -2.60
C VAL A 318 -15.20 -9.08 -3.71
N THR A 319 -16.15 -9.27 -4.62
CA THR A 319 -16.33 -8.44 -5.82
C THR A 319 -17.46 -7.43 -5.67
N THR A 320 -18.28 -7.56 -4.63
CA THR A 320 -19.35 -6.61 -4.29
C THR A 320 -18.82 -5.15 -4.27
N PRO A 321 -19.46 -4.23 -5.03
CA PRO A 321 -19.08 -2.83 -5.03
C PRO A 321 -19.52 -2.14 -3.74
N PHE A 322 -18.63 -1.34 -3.16
CA PHE A 322 -18.92 -0.50 -1.99
C PHE A 322 -18.89 0.98 -2.36
N PRO A 323 -19.68 1.84 -1.68
CA PRO A 323 -19.48 3.28 -1.78
C PRO A 323 -18.12 3.68 -1.19
N PRO A 324 -17.53 4.81 -1.63
CA PRO A 324 -16.28 5.32 -1.05
C PRO A 324 -16.37 5.58 0.45
N ASP A 325 -15.28 5.33 1.16
CA ASP A 325 -15.15 5.66 2.58
C ASP A 325 -15.06 7.17 2.83
N ASP A 326 -15.49 7.61 4.01
CA ASP A 326 -15.22 8.96 4.47
C ASP A 326 -13.72 9.15 4.76
N ARG A 327 -13.20 10.34 4.44
CA ARG A 327 -11.78 10.66 4.52
C ARG A 327 -11.50 11.92 5.33
N SER A 328 -10.36 11.92 6.03
CA SER A 328 -9.77 13.12 6.66
C SER A 328 -8.32 13.27 6.23
N LEU A 329 -7.96 14.44 5.69
CA LEU A 329 -6.62 14.72 5.11
C LEU A 329 -6.17 13.70 4.03
N GLY A 330 -7.14 13.02 3.42
CA GLY A 330 -6.92 11.98 2.41
C GLY A 330 -6.89 10.55 2.95
N TYR A 331 -6.89 10.35 4.27
CA TYR A 331 -6.92 9.03 4.89
C TYR A 331 -8.34 8.58 5.22
N GLU A 332 -8.66 7.33 4.90
CA GLU A 332 -9.96 6.70 5.18
C GLU A 332 -10.16 6.52 6.69
N ARG A 333 -11.40 6.70 7.16
CA ARG A 333 -11.74 6.61 8.59
C ARG A 333 -12.76 5.52 8.91
N GLY A 334 -13.76 5.34 8.06
CA GLY A 334 -14.86 4.41 8.33
C GLY A 334 -15.73 4.87 9.50
N THR A 335 -16.05 6.17 9.59
CA THR A 335 -16.92 6.72 10.66
C THR A 335 -18.34 7.01 10.18
N SER A 336 -18.54 7.20 8.87
CA SER A 336 -19.88 7.41 8.31
C SER A 336 -20.55 6.10 7.93
N ILE A 337 -21.85 5.99 8.23
CA ILE A 337 -22.72 4.90 7.80
C ILE A 337 -23.77 5.47 6.84
N SER A 338 -23.87 4.90 5.65
CA SER A 338 -24.91 5.22 4.67
C SER A 338 -25.74 3.98 4.34
N ARG A 339 -26.91 4.16 3.73
CA ARG A 339 -27.75 3.03 3.29
C ARG A 339 -27.05 2.19 2.23
N GLU A 340 -26.30 2.84 1.36
CA GLU A 340 -25.53 2.20 0.28
C GLU A 340 -24.41 1.34 0.86
N TRP A 341 -23.75 1.80 1.93
CA TRP A 341 -22.72 1.03 2.61
C TRP A 341 -23.30 -0.20 3.30
N ASP A 342 -24.43 -0.04 4.02
CA ASP A 342 -25.10 -1.13 4.74
C ASP A 342 -25.60 -2.22 3.77
N GLN A 343 -26.18 -1.80 2.64
CA GLN A 343 -26.57 -2.72 1.56
C GLN A 343 -25.36 -3.45 0.97
N ALA A 344 -24.26 -2.74 0.67
CA ALA A 344 -23.04 -3.36 0.15
C ALA A 344 -22.42 -4.37 1.14
N ALA A 345 -22.42 -4.07 2.44
CA ALA A 345 -21.96 -5.00 3.47
C ALA A 345 -22.84 -6.27 3.52
N THR A 346 -24.15 -6.13 3.34
CA THR A 346 -25.10 -7.25 3.28
C THR A 346 -24.87 -8.12 2.03
N ASP A 347 -24.71 -7.49 0.86
CA ASP A 347 -24.48 -8.18 -0.41
C ASP A 347 -23.14 -8.93 -0.40
N ALA A 348 -22.11 -8.32 0.17
CA ALA A 348 -20.81 -8.94 0.38
C ALA A 348 -20.88 -10.15 1.32
N ALA A 349 -21.73 -10.10 2.36
CA ALA A 349 -21.98 -11.25 3.21
C ALA A 349 -22.70 -12.39 2.47
N ILE A 350 -23.62 -12.07 1.55
CA ILE A 350 -24.29 -13.06 0.68
C ILE A 350 -23.29 -13.71 -0.28
N GLU A 351 -22.45 -12.92 -0.94
CA GLU A 351 -21.38 -13.39 -1.83
C GLU A 351 -20.44 -14.34 -1.07
N THR A 352 -19.98 -13.92 0.11
CA THR A 352 -19.10 -14.72 0.97
C THR A 352 -19.78 -16.03 1.38
N ALA A 353 -21.04 -16.00 1.78
CA ALA A 353 -21.78 -17.20 2.16
C ALA A 353 -21.93 -18.17 0.98
N GLY A 354 -22.15 -17.66 -0.25
CA GLY A 354 -22.16 -18.47 -1.47
C GLY A 354 -20.79 -19.12 -1.75
N TYR A 355 -19.71 -18.36 -1.59
CA TYR A 355 -18.35 -18.89 -1.74
C TYR A 355 -18.04 -19.97 -0.71
N VAL A 356 -18.33 -19.72 0.58
CA VAL A 356 -18.08 -20.69 1.67
C VAL A 356 -18.85 -21.99 1.44
N VAL A 357 -20.12 -21.92 1.02
CA VAL A 357 -20.93 -23.11 0.75
C VAL A 357 -20.39 -23.91 -0.45
N SER A 358 -19.93 -23.24 -1.51
CA SER A 358 -19.36 -23.93 -2.68
C SER A 358 -17.99 -24.57 -2.41
N HIS A 359 -17.28 -24.14 -1.36
CA HIS A 359 -15.96 -24.67 -0.96
C HIS A 359 -16.01 -25.40 0.39
N LEU A 360 -17.19 -25.80 0.85
CA LEU A 360 -17.39 -26.24 2.22
C LEU A 360 -16.61 -27.51 2.58
N GLN A 361 -16.50 -28.44 1.63
CA GLN A 361 -15.72 -29.66 1.81
C GLN A 361 -14.25 -29.35 2.15
N GLU A 362 -13.65 -28.41 1.42
CA GLU A 362 -12.28 -27.95 1.62
C GLU A 362 -12.16 -27.18 2.94
N LEU A 363 -12.96 -26.11 3.10
CA LEU A 363 -12.84 -25.17 4.21
C LEU A 363 -13.15 -25.79 5.58
N ALA A 364 -14.11 -26.72 5.65
CA ALA A 364 -14.47 -27.41 6.88
C ALA A 364 -13.72 -28.75 7.05
N GLY A 365 -12.95 -29.18 6.05
CA GLY A 365 -12.31 -30.50 6.04
C GLY A 365 -13.32 -31.65 6.22
N ALA A 366 -14.50 -31.53 5.61
CA ALA A 366 -15.63 -32.43 5.83
C ALA A 366 -16.17 -32.94 4.48
N ALA A 367 -15.81 -34.18 4.12
CA ALA A 367 -16.33 -34.83 2.92
C ALA A 367 -17.86 -35.00 3.01
N ASP A 368 -18.56 -34.90 1.87
CA ASP A 368 -20.02 -34.91 1.83
C ASP A 368 -20.67 -36.16 2.40
N ASN A 369 -19.98 -37.29 2.33
CA ASN A 369 -20.41 -38.59 2.85
C ASN A 369 -19.86 -38.92 4.25
N SER A 370 -19.16 -37.99 4.92
CA SER A 370 -18.60 -38.24 6.25
C SER A 370 -19.70 -38.35 7.33
N PRO A 371 -19.67 -39.36 8.21
CA PRO A 371 -20.72 -39.56 9.23
C PRO A 371 -20.71 -38.46 10.31
N ASP A 372 -19.57 -37.79 10.50
CA ASP A 372 -19.36 -36.68 11.42
C ASP A 372 -19.49 -35.29 10.76
N ARG A 373 -19.99 -35.23 9.51
CA ARG A 373 -20.07 -33.98 8.72
C ARG A 373 -20.76 -32.85 9.47
N ALA A 374 -21.94 -33.11 10.04
CA ALA A 374 -22.68 -32.07 10.76
C ALA A 374 -21.91 -31.50 11.95
N ALA A 375 -21.17 -32.35 12.68
CA ALA A 375 -20.33 -31.92 13.79
C ALA A 375 -19.13 -31.08 13.30
N ARG A 376 -18.46 -31.50 12.22
CA ARG A 376 -17.37 -30.72 11.60
C ARG A 376 -17.84 -29.37 11.09
N LEU A 377 -19.01 -29.30 10.45
CA LEU A 377 -19.59 -28.04 9.98
C LEU A 377 -19.94 -27.09 11.13
N ARG A 378 -20.49 -27.64 12.22
CA ARG A 378 -20.77 -26.86 13.43
C ARG A 378 -19.50 -26.29 14.03
N GLU A 379 -18.42 -27.09 14.11
CA GLU A 379 -17.12 -26.65 14.59
C GLU A 379 -16.46 -25.62 13.66
N PHE A 380 -16.55 -25.82 12.33
CA PHE A 380 -16.15 -24.84 11.33
C PHE A 380 -16.86 -23.50 11.56
N CYS A 381 -18.19 -23.52 11.74
CA CYS A 381 -18.99 -22.33 12.01
C CYS A 381 -18.59 -21.63 13.32
N ARG A 382 -18.31 -22.38 14.38
CA ARG A 382 -17.81 -21.81 15.65
C ARG A 382 -16.48 -21.09 15.43
N ARG A 383 -15.52 -21.75 14.80
CA ARG A 383 -14.21 -21.14 14.46
C ARG A 383 -14.38 -19.93 13.53
N PHE A 384 -15.26 -20.01 12.53
CA PHE A 384 -15.53 -18.90 11.62
C PHE A 384 -16.00 -17.65 12.41
N ALA A 385 -16.96 -17.83 13.31
CA ALA A 385 -17.47 -16.76 14.14
C ALA A 385 -16.42 -16.19 15.10
N GLU A 386 -15.60 -17.03 15.74
CA GLU A 386 -14.52 -16.57 16.64
C GLU A 386 -13.46 -15.77 15.90
N ARG A 387 -13.06 -16.20 14.70
CA ARG A 387 -12.12 -15.44 13.86
C ARG A 387 -12.74 -14.11 13.42
N ALA A 388 -14.00 -14.12 12.95
CA ALA A 388 -14.70 -12.92 12.52
C ALA A 388 -14.86 -11.89 13.66
N PHE A 389 -15.16 -12.35 14.88
CA PHE A 389 -15.31 -11.50 16.06
C PHE A 389 -13.98 -11.20 16.76
N ARG A 390 -12.90 -11.85 16.32
CA ARG A 390 -11.53 -11.65 16.81
C ARG A 390 -11.36 -12.03 18.29
N ARG A 391 -12.23 -12.90 18.80
CA ARG A 391 -12.24 -13.40 20.19
C ARG A 391 -13.11 -14.66 20.32
N PRO A 392 -12.94 -15.46 21.40
CA PRO A 392 -13.82 -16.59 21.69
C PRO A 392 -15.29 -16.19 21.83
N LEU A 393 -16.20 -17.08 21.45
CA LEU A 393 -17.63 -16.84 21.67
C LEU A 393 -18.02 -17.01 23.13
N THR A 394 -18.91 -16.17 23.63
CA THR A 394 -19.62 -16.45 24.87
C THR A 394 -20.62 -17.59 24.67
N PRO A 395 -21.06 -18.29 25.74
CA PRO A 395 -22.09 -19.33 25.63
C PRO A 395 -23.37 -18.83 24.95
N GLN A 396 -23.77 -17.59 25.21
CA GLN A 396 -24.94 -16.96 24.60
C GLN A 396 -24.73 -16.70 23.11
N GLN A 397 -23.54 -16.23 22.71
CA GLN A 397 -23.20 -16.05 21.30
C GLN A 397 -23.15 -17.38 20.57
N GLN A 398 -22.54 -18.42 21.14
CA GLN A 398 -22.51 -19.75 20.54
C GLN A 398 -23.93 -20.29 20.32
N GLN A 399 -24.80 -20.15 21.33
CA GLN A 399 -26.19 -20.57 21.23
C GLN A 399 -26.94 -19.83 20.10
N PHE A 400 -26.73 -18.51 19.97
CA PHE A 400 -27.43 -17.67 19.00
C PHE A 400 -26.90 -17.85 17.57
N PHE A 401 -25.60 -17.68 17.38
CA PHE A 401 -24.97 -17.68 16.07
C PHE A 401 -24.81 -19.09 15.50
N ILE A 402 -24.59 -20.11 16.34
CA ILE A 402 -24.27 -21.47 15.89
C ILE A 402 -25.41 -22.43 16.19
N ASP A 403 -25.72 -22.69 17.48
CA ASP A 403 -26.54 -23.84 17.86
C ASP A 403 -27.98 -23.78 17.34
N ARG A 404 -28.59 -22.59 17.35
CA ARG A 404 -29.93 -22.34 16.77
C ARG A 404 -29.97 -22.54 15.25
N GLN A 405 -28.83 -22.52 14.57
CA GLN A 405 -28.80 -22.72 13.12
C GLN A 405 -28.79 -24.20 12.75
N PHE A 406 -28.28 -25.08 13.61
CA PHE A 406 -28.17 -26.54 13.39
C PHE A 406 -29.30 -27.35 14.06
N GLN A 407 -30.55 -26.89 13.97
CA GLN A 407 -31.69 -27.63 14.51
C GLN A 407 -32.05 -28.86 13.65
N PRO A 408 -32.65 -29.92 14.22
CA PRO A 408 -33.08 -31.10 13.47
C PRO A 408 -33.98 -30.74 12.27
N GLY A 409 -33.79 -31.43 11.14
CA GLY A 409 -34.56 -31.20 9.91
C GLY A 409 -34.05 -30.08 9.00
N ARG A 410 -33.02 -29.32 9.40
CA ARG A 410 -32.36 -28.35 8.51
C ARG A 410 -31.11 -28.96 7.86
N ALA A 411 -31.00 -28.82 6.54
CA ALA A 411 -29.79 -29.19 5.81
C ALA A 411 -28.56 -28.44 6.37
N PRO A 412 -27.45 -29.12 6.68
CA PRO A 412 -26.26 -28.50 7.27
C PRO A 412 -25.69 -27.32 6.46
N GLU A 413 -25.77 -27.35 5.13
CA GLU A 413 -25.32 -26.28 4.23
C GLU A 413 -26.13 -25.01 4.44
N ILE A 414 -27.45 -25.15 4.64
CA ILE A 414 -28.35 -24.03 4.95
C ILE A 414 -28.05 -23.48 6.34
N ALA A 415 -27.69 -24.34 7.30
CA ALA A 415 -27.24 -23.89 8.61
C ALA A 415 -25.95 -23.05 8.48
N VAL A 416 -24.93 -23.54 7.78
CA VAL A 416 -23.67 -22.82 7.51
C VAL A 416 -23.93 -21.47 6.85
N LYS A 417 -24.75 -21.44 5.78
CA LYS A 417 -25.10 -20.20 5.08
C LYS A 417 -25.71 -19.17 6.05
N ARG A 418 -26.62 -19.60 6.93
CA ARG A 418 -27.24 -18.72 7.95
C ARG A 418 -26.21 -18.24 8.97
N VAL A 419 -25.29 -19.09 9.43
CA VAL A 419 -24.22 -18.67 10.35
C VAL A 419 -23.38 -17.57 9.71
N VAL A 420 -22.88 -17.78 8.49
CA VAL A 420 -22.03 -16.80 7.81
C VAL A 420 -22.75 -15.45 7.67
N LEU A 421 -24.01 -15.46 7.22
CA LEU A 421 -24.81 -14.24 7.10
C LEU A 421 -25.02 -13.54 8.45
N LEU A 422 -25.32 -14.27 9.52
CA LEU A 422 -25.52 -13.68 10.85
C LEU A 422 -24.22 -13.08 11.40
N VAL A 423 -23.10 -13.77 11.22
CA VAL A 423 -21.78 -13.33 11.72
C VAL A 423 -21.30 -12.09 10.98
N LEU A 424 -21.37 -12.07 9.64
CA LEU A 424 -20.84 -10.97 8.83
C LEU A 424 -21.71 -9.70 8.88
N ASN A 425 -22.95 -9.79 9.35
CA ASN A 425 -23.80 -8.62 9.62
C ASN A 425 -23.84 -8.24 11.10
N ALA A 426 -23.05 -8.89 11.95
CA ALA A 426 -23.03 -8.61 13.38
C ALA A 426 -22.16 -7.37 13.68
N PRO A 427 -22.51 -6.56 14.71
CA PRO A 427 -21.69 -5.43 15.13
C PRO A 427 -20.24 -5.83 15.49
N GLN A 428 -20.05 -7.02 16.06
CA GLN A 428 -18.74 -7.56 16.44
C GLN A 428 -17.81 -7.80 15.24
N PHE A 429 -18.37 -7.95 14.05
CA PHE A 429 -17.61 -8.05 12.81
C PHE A 429 -17.44 -6.67 12.14
N LEU A 430 -18.55 -5.93 11.99
CA LEU A 430 -18.58 -4.68 11.21
C LEU A 430 -17.81 -3.53 11.86
N TYR A 431 -17.68 -3.51 13.18
CA TYR A 431 -17.05 -2.42 13.93
C TYR A 431 -15.79 -2.90 14.65
N GLN A 432 -14.87 -1.96 14.88
CA GLN A 432 -13.72 -2.17 15.75
C GLN A 432 -14.05 -1.64 17.15
N GLU A 433 -13.61 -2.35 18.19
CA GLU A 433 -13.63 -1.91 19.59
C GLU A 433 -15.00 -1.39 20.08
N LEU A 434 -15.93 -2.32 20.32
CA LEU A 434 -17.27 -1.99 20.82
C LEU A 434 -17.28 -1.51 22.27
N ASP A 435 -16.22 -1.80 23.05
CA ASP A 435 -16.13 -1.51 24.47
C ASP A 435 -15.19 -0.32 24.76
N SER A 436 -15.53 0.46 25.79
CA SER A 436 -14.76 1.66 26.17
C SER A 436 -13.43 1.37 26.88
N LYS A 437 -13.22 0.14 27.35
CA LYS A 437 -11.99 -0.31 28.00
C LYS A 437 -11.36 -1.43 27.18
N PRO A 438 -10.21 -1.19 26.50
CA PRO A 438 -9.60 -2.19 25.65
C PRO A 438 -9.06 -3.35 26.47
N ASP A 439 -9.37 -4.57 26.04
CA ASP A 439 -8.77 -5.81 26.55
C ASP A 439 -7.60 -6.28 25.66
N ALA A 440 -7.01 -7.44 25.96
CA ALA A 440 -5.89 -7.98 25.18
C ALA A 440 -6.28 -8.36 23.73
N TYR A 441 -7.54 -8.72 23.46
CA TYR A 441 -8.04 -8.97 22.11
C TYR A 441 -8.24 -7.67 21.33
N ASP A 442 -8.58 -6.58 22.01
CA ASP A 442 -8.60 -5.24 21.41
C ASP A 442 -7.18 -4.79 21.05
N VAL A 443 -6.18 -5.05 21.90
CA VAL A 443 -4.77 -4.80 21.56
C VAL A 443 -4.34 -5.61 20.34
N ALA A 444 -4.65 -6.91 20.30
CA ALA A 444 -4.39 -7.76 19.14
C ALA A 444 -5.04 -7.22 17.86
N SER A 445 -6.30 -6.79 17.95
CA SER A 445 -7.04 -6.21 16.83
C SER A 445 -6.41 -4.90 16.36
N ARG A 446 -6.05 -3.99 17.26
CA ARG A 446 -5.36 -2.74 16.91
C ARG A 446 -4.06 -3.00 16.15
N LEU A 447 -3.26 -3.96 16.60
CA LEU A 447 -2.02 -4.34 15.94
C LEU A 447 -2.29 -4.90 14.53
N SER A 448 -3.26 -5.79 14.38
CA SER A 448 -3.58 -6.41 13.09
C SER A 448 -4.20 -5.45 12.10
N PHE A 449 -5.10 -4.56 12.52
CA PHE A 449 -5.65 -3.53 11.63
C PHE A 449 -4.63 -2.44 11.31
N GLY A 450 -3.76 -2.09 12.26
CA GLY A 450 -2.68 -1.13 12.04
C GLY A 450 -1.65 -1.61 11.01
N LEU A 451 -1.24 -2.89 11.08
CA LEU A 451 -0.19 -3.45 10.23
C LEU A 451 -0.72 -4.14 8.97
N TRP A 452 -1.89 -4.79 9.02
CA TRP A 452 -2.38 -5.66 7.94
C TRP A 452 -3.74 -5.26 7.37
N ASP A 453 -4.41 -4.24 7.91
CA ASP A 453 -5.82 -3.91 7.59
C ASP A 453 -6.75 -5.13 7.73
N SER A 454 -6.44 -6.05 8.64
CA SER A 454 -7.15 -7.33 8.71
C SER A 454 -7.18 -7.95 10.12
N LEU A 455 -7.75 -9.14 10.22
CA LEU A 455 -7.90 -9.91 11.45
C LEU A 455 -6.53 -10.28 12.06
N PRO A 456 -6.43 -10.34 13.40
CA PRO A 456 -5.27 -10.93 14.07
C PRO A 456 -5.15 -12.40 13.67
N ASP A 457 -3.93 -12.86 13.44
CA ASP A 457 -3.68 -14.26 13.17
C ASP A 457 -3.79 -15.12 14.44
N GLN A 458 -3.68 -16.44 14.25
CA GLN A 458 -3.88 -17.39 15.34
C GLN A 458 -2.85 -17.22 16.47
N GLU A 459 -1.61 -16.87 16.14
CA GLU A 459 -0.56 -16.63 17.13
C GLU A 459 -0.87 -15.38 17.97
N LEU A 460 -1.29 -14.28 17.33
CA LEU A 460 -1.63 -13.06 18.03
C LEU A 460 -2.88 -13.22 18.92
N LEU A 461 -3.88 -13.97 18.47
CA LEU A 461 -5.04 -14.34 19.29
C LEU A 461 -4.66 -15.21 20.50
N GLN A 462 -3.71 -16.14 20.34
CA GLN A 462 -3.19 -16.95 21.45
C GLN A 462 -2.38 -16.10 22.43
N ALA A 463 -1.61 -15.12 21.95
CA ALA A 463 -0.91 -14.16 22.80
C ALA A 463 -1.92 -13.34 23.62
N ALA A 464 -3.00 -12.86 23.00
CA ALA A 464 -4.09 -12.16 23.69
C ALA A 464 -4.74 -13.05 24.77
N ALA A 465 -5.13 -14.27 24.42
CA ALA A 465 -5.74 -15.23 25.34
C ALA A 465 -4.84 -15.56 26.55
N ALA A 466 -3.52 -15.60 26.33
CA ALA A 466 -2.53 -15.86 27.37
C ALA A 466 -2.09 -14.62 28.16
N GLY A 467 -2.67 -13.43 27.92
CA GLY A 467 -2.27 -12.19 28.57
C GLY A 467 -0.85 -11.71 28.18
N ARG A 468 -0.31 -12.17 27.06
CA ARG A 468 1.04 -11.86 26.54
C ARG A 468 1.04 -10.65 25.60
N LEU A 469 0.19 -9.66 25.87
CA LEU A 469 0.12 -8.37 25.16
C LEU A 469 -0.04 -7.20 26.15
N ALA A 470 0.35 -7.41 27.41
CA ALA A 470 0.15 -6.45 28.49
C ALA A 470 1.29 -5.43 28.63
N THR A 471 2.50 -5.76 28.16
CA THR A 471 3.67 -4.87 28.24
C THR A 471 4.13 -4.41 26.87
N ARG A 472 4.92 -3.32 26.84
CA ARG A 472 5.49 -2.76 25.61
C ARG A 472 6.38 -3.78 24.89
N GLU A 473 7.16 -4.55 25.63
CA GLU A 473 8.09 -5.55 25.10
C GLU A 473 7.34 -6.72 24.46
N GLN A 474 6.25 -7.17 25.10
CA GLN A 474 5.38 -8.21 24.57
C GLN A 474 4.71 -7.78 23.26
N VAL A 475 4.23 -6.53 23.22
CA VAL A 475 3.66 -5.94 21.99
C VAL A 475 4.73 -5.81 20.91
N ALA A 476 5.93 -5.31 21.24
CA ALA A 476 7.03 -5.14 20.30
C ALA A 476 7.43 -6.47 19.64
N HIS A 477 7.54 -7.55 20.41
CA HIS A 477 7.83 -8.88 19.88
C HIS A 477 6.80 -9.33 18.81
N GLN A 478 5.51 -9.09 19.06
CA GLN A 478 4.48 -9.42 18.07
C GLN A 478 4.53 -8.50 16.85
N VAL A 479 4.82 -7.21 17.02
CA VAL A 479 5.02 -6.27 15.91
C VAL A 479 6.18 -6.71 15.02
N GLU A 480 7.35 -7.05 15.58
CA GLU A 480 8.53 -7.48 14.82
C GLU A 480 8.23 -8.72 13.95
N ARG A 481 7.51 -9.70 14.51
CA ARG A 481 7.04 -10.86 13.76
C ARG A 481 6.12 -10.45 12.62
N MET A 482 5.12 -9.63 12.91
CA MET A 482 4.11 -9.21 11.93
C MET A 482 4.68 -8.33 10.81
N MET A 483 5.77 -7.59 11.08
CA MET A 483 6.46 -6.76 10.09
C MET A 483 7.07 -7.56 8.94
N SER A 484 7.33 -8.86 9.14
CA SER A 484 7.85 -9.74 8.09
C SER A 484 6.77 -10.22 7.10
N ASP A 485 5.49 -9.96 7.37
CA ASP A 485 4.37 -10.37 6.53
C ASP A 485 4.21 -9.44 5.30
N LEU A 486 3.89 -10.02 4.14
CA LEU A 486 3.66 -9.29 2.89
C LEU A 486 2.52 -8.26 3.01
N ARG A 487 1.53 -8.49 3.87
CA ARG A 487 0.45 -7.53 4.14
C ARG A 487 0.99 -6.25 4.76
N THR A 488 2.00 -6.32 5.63
CA THR A 488 2.66 -5.14 6.18
C THR A 488 3.38 -4.36 5.10
N ARG A 489 4.09 -5.04 4.19
CA ARG A 489 4.77 -4.38 3.06
C ARG A 489 3.79 -3.60 2.18
N SER A 490 2.68 -4.23 1.78
CA SER A 490 1.59 -3.59 1.03
C SER A 490 0.93 -2.43 1.78
N LYS A 491 0.73 -2.55 3.10
CA LYS A 491 0.17 -1.48 3.93
C LYS A 491 1.09 -0.26 3.97
N VAL A 492 2.39 -0.47 4.16
CA VAL A 492 3.40 0.59 4.19
C VAL A 492 3.55 1.22 2.81
N HIS A 493 3.60 0.43 1.75
CA HIS A 493 3.65 0.93 0.37
C HIS A 493 2.48 1.87 0.07
N GLU A 494 1.25 1.45 0.37
CA GLU A 494 0.06 2.28 0.19
C GLU A 494 0.09 3.54 1.07
N PHE A 495 0.61 3.46 2.31
CA PHE A 495 0.81 4.65 3.14
C PHE A 495 1.71 5.67 2.43
N PHE A 496 2.80 5.26 1.80
CA PHE A 496 3.67 6.16 1.04
C PHE A 496 2.97 6.73 -0.19
N LEU A 497 2.19 5.93 -0.93
CA LEU A 497 1.41 6.44 -2.07
C LEU A 497 0.45 7.56 -1.62
N GLN A 498 -0.26 7.38 -0.51
CA GLN A 498 -1.20 8.36 0.04
C GLN A 498 -0.52 9.58 0.69
N TRP A 499 0.61 9.37 1.36
CA TRP A 499 1.39 10.43 1.99
C TRP A 499 2.01 11.34 0.93
N LEU A 500 2.54 10.75 -0.14
CA LEU A 500 3.10 11.47 -1.30
C LEU A 500 2.02 11.97 -2.28
N LYS A 501 0.74 11.69 -2.02
CA LYS A 501 -0.42 12.08 -2.85
C LYS A 501 -0.34 11.58 -4.29
N ILE A 502 0.30 10.44 -4.51
CA ILE A 502 0.41 9.78 -5.82
C ILE A 502 -0.60 8.62 -5.97
N ASP A 503 -1.35 8.32 -4.91
CA ASP A 503 -2.42 7.32 -4.91
C ASP A 503 -3.51 7.65 -5.92
N GLN A 504 -3.90 8.92 -6.08
CA GLN A 504 -5.04 9.35 -6.90
C GLN A 504 -4.68 9.85 -8.30
N ILE A 505 -3.41 9.82 -8.66
CA ILE A 505 -2.96 10.44 -9.91
C ILE A 505 -3.18 9.44 -11.05
N PRO A 506 -3.84 9.86 -12.16
CA PRO A 506 -3.91 9.05 -13.37
C PRO A 506 -2.52 8.67 -13.89
N GLU A 507 -2.48 7.81 -14.90
CA GLU A 507 -1.24 7.47 -15.61
C GLU A 507 -0.51 8.76 -16.04
N LEU A 508 0.71 8.93 -15.53
CA LEU A 508 1.52 10.13 -15.74
C LEU A 508 1.86 10.28 -17.23
N SER A 509 1.35 11.35 -17.84
CA SER A 509 1.55 11.66 -19.25
C SER A 509 2.01 13.10 -19.43
N LYS A 510 2.83 13.32 -20.47
CA LYS A 510 3.41 14.62 -20.86
C LYS A 510 3.23 14.81 -22.36
N ASP A 511 3.17 16.06 -22.83
CA ASP A 511 3.11 16.32 -24.28
C ASP A 511 4.37 15.77 -24.96
N PRO A 512 4.26 14.77 -25.85
CA PRO A 512 5.42 14.16 -26.51
C PRO A 512 6.17 15.14 -27.42
N LYS A 513 5.54 16.25 -27.86
CA LYS A 513 6.21 17.31 -28.64
C LYS A 513 7.14 18.15 -27.77
N LEU A 514 6.76 18.39 -26.51
CA LEU A 514 7.56 19.17 -25.57
C LEU A 514 8.58 18.30 -24.84
N PHE A 515 8.24 17.03 -24.59
CA PHE A 515 9.02 16.09 -23.79
C PHE A 515 9.26 14.78 -24.57
N ALA A 516 10.05 14.88 -25.64
CA ALA A 516 10.40 13.72 -26.46
C ALA A 516 11.05 12.61 -25.62
N GLY A 517 10.61 11.36 -25.83
CA GLY A 517 11.11 10.19 -25.09
C GLY A 517 10.47 9.95 -23.73
N PHE A 518 9.63 10.87 -23.22
CA PHE A 518 8.83 10.62 -22.02
C PHE A 518 7.54 9.87 -22.38
N ASP A 519 7.62 8.55 -22.46
CA ASP A 519 6.50 7.66 -22.77
C ASP A 519 5.90 7.00 -21.51
N PRO A 520 4.75 6.32 -21.61
CA PRO A 520 4.13 5.64 -20.46
C PRO A 520 5.02 4.58 -19.80
N ALA A 521 5.89 3.91 -20.56
CA ALA A 521 6.80 2.90 -20.03
C ALA A 521 7.89 3.55 -19.16
N LEU A 522 8.44 4.68 -19.59
CA LEU A 522 9.38 5.48 -18.80
C LEU A 522 8.73 6.00 -17.50
N ALA A 523 7.47 6.46 -17.58
CA ALA A 523 6.72 6.88 -16.40
C ALA A 523 6.48 5.72 -15.41
N SER A 524 6.20 4.51 -15.92
CA SER A 524 6.08 3.30 -15.11
C SER A 524 7.41 2.91 -14.46
N ASP A 525 8.51 2.94 -15.21
CA ASP A 525 9.85 2.66 -14.69
C ASP A 525 10.24 3.65 -13.58
N LEU A 526 9.90 4.93 -13.73
CA LEU A 526 10.09 5.95 -12.70
C LEU A 526 9.27 5.66 -11.43
N ARG A 527 8.04 5.16 -11.58
CA ARG A 527 7.22 4.75 -10.43
C ARG A 527 7.88 3.57 -9.71
N THR A 528 8.32 2.55 -10.45
CA THR A 528 9.06 1.40 -9.90
C THR A 528 10.36 1.83 -9.21
N SER A 529 11.09 2.80 -9.76
CA SER A 529 12.27 3.39 -9.10
C SER A 529 11.93 3.97 -7.73
N LEU A 530 10.81 4.71 -7.63
CA LEU A 530 10.36 5.27 -6.35
C LEU A 530 9.98 4.16 -5.36
N ASP A 531 9.27 3.13 -5.82
CA ASP A 531 8.88 2.01 -4.96
C ASP A 531 10.09 1.29 -4.39
N LEU A 532 11.08 0.95 -5.24
CA LEU A 532 12.32 0.30 -4.83
C LEU A 532 13.12 1.16 -3.85
N PHE A 533 13.16 2.48 -4.06
CA PHE A 533 13.78 3.41 -3.12
C PHE A 533 13.08 3.38 -1.75
N VAL A 534 11.75 3.47 -1.71
CA VAL A 534 10.98 3.42 -0.48
C VAL A 534 11.14 2.07 0.21
N GLU A 535 11.06 0.97 -0.53
CA GLU A 535 11.26 -0.37 0.02
C GLU A 535 12.64 -0.53 0.64
N ASP A 536 13.69 -0.06 -0.02
CA ASP A 536 15.05 -0.13 0.51
C ASP A 536 15.22 0.75 1.76
N VAL A 537 14.63 1.94 1.79
CA VAL A 537 14.68 2.80 3.00
C VAL A 537 13.98 2.13 4.18
N VAL A 538 12.85 1.46 3.97
CA VAL A 538 12.06 0.85 5.04
C VAL A 538 12.63 -0.49 5.49
N TRP A 539 12.98 -1.37 4.55
CA TRP A 539 13.20 -2.80 4.82
C TRP A 539 14.66 -3.24 4.79
N SER A 540 15.59 -2.40 4.33
CA SER A 540 17.01 -2.76 4.35
C SER A 540 17.59 -2.72 5.78
N PRO A 541 18.69 -3.46 6.06
CA PRO A 541 19.36 -3.42 7.36
C PRO A 541 19.72 -1.99 7.87
N PRO A 542 20.18 -1.05 7.04
CA PRO A 542 20.38 0.36 7.44
C PRO A 542 19.07 1.19 7.35
N SER A 543 17.94 0.66 7.80
CA SER A 543 16.65 1.36 7.81
C SER A 543 16.73 2.63 8.66
N ASP A 544 16.41 3.77 8.05
CA ASP A 544 16.44 5.09 8.68
C ASP A 544 15.56 6.06 7.92
N PHE A 545 14.53 6.60 8.59
CA PHE A 545 13.58 7.53 7.98
C PHE A 545 14.25 8.79 7.41
N ARG A 546 15.43 9.19 7.93
CA ARG A 546 16.18 10.35 7.41
C ARG A 546 16.60 10.16 5.96
N ARG A 547 16.77 8.91 5.51
CA ARG A 547 17.09 8.58 4.11
C ARG A 547 15.97 8.98 3.15
N LEU A 548 14.71 9.04 3.60
CA LEU A 548 13.63 9.62 2.79
C LEU A 548 13.90 11.07 2.41
N LEU A 549 14.71 11.80 3.16
CA LEU A 549 15.03 13.21 2.90
C LEU A 549 16.44 13.41 2.34
N LEU A 550 17.39 12.54 2.73
CA LEU A 550 18.82 12.74 2.51
C LEU A 550 19.46 11.70 1.58
N GLY A 551 18.75 10.62 1.22
CA GLY A 551 19.28 9.57 0.36
C GLY A 551 19.68 10.13 -1.01
N ASN A 552 20.85 9.77 -1.52
CA ASN A 552 21.37 10.23 -2.82
C ASN A 552 21.40 9.12 -3.87
N GLU A 553 20.66 8.05 -3.62
CA GLU A 553 20.50 6.89 -4.49
C GLU A 553 19.22 6.94 -5.33
N LEU A 554 19.29 6.42 -6.55
CA LEU A 554 18.14 6.13 -7.42
C LEU A 554 18.23 4.70 -7.94
N TYR A 555 17.08 4.10 -8.25
CA TYR A 555 17.02 2.80 -8.89
C TYR A 555 16.78 2.98 -10.38
N LEU A 556 17.76 2.62 -11.20
CA LEU A 556 17.68 2.77 -12.66
C LEU A 556 17.74 1.40 -13.33
N ASN A 557 16.85 1.15 -14.28
CA ASN A 557 17.01 0.11 -15.29
C ASN A 557 17.69 0.69 -16.54
N GLY A 558 17.93 -0.14 -17.57
CA GLY A 558 18.58 0.32 -18.80
C GLY A 558 17.85 1.47 -19.51
N ARG A 559 16.51 1.44 -19.56
CA ARG A 559 15.68 2.51 -20.18
C ARG A 559 15.85 3.85 -19.46
N LEU A 560 15.74 3.86 -18.14
CA LEU A 560 15.95 5.07 -17.34
C LEU A 560 17.39 5.56 -17.43
N ALA A 561 18.37 4.65 -17.42
CA ALA A 561 19.77 5.03 -17.55
C ALA A 561 20.05 5.72 -18.88
N GLN A 562 19.54 5.18 -19.99
CA GLN A 562 19.65 5.81 -21.30
C GLN A 562 19.00 7.21 -21.31
N PHE A 563 17.81 7.34 -20.71
CA PHE A 563 17.10 8.62 -20.67
C PHE A 563 17.82 9.68 -19.82
N TYR A 564 18.44 9.28 -18.70
CA TYR A 564 19.15 10.19 -17.80
C TYR A 564 20.67 10.29 -18.08
N GLY A 565 21.18 9.59 -19.10
CA GLY A 565 22.61 9.57 -19.44
C GLY A 565 23.50 8.82 -18.45
N ALA A 566 22.95 7.86 -17.70
CA ALA A 566 23.71 6.96 -16.83
C ALA A 566 24.24 5.75 -17.61
N HIS A 567 25.33 5.15 -17.11
CA HIS A 567 26.00 4.02 -17.78
C HIS A 567 25.43 2.68 -17.28
N LEU A 568 24.36 2.20 -17.90
CA LEU A 568 23.87 0.82 -17.76
C LEU A 568 23.57 0.21 -19.15
N PRO A 569 23.73 -1.12 -19.32
CA PRO A 569 23.24 -1.81 -20.52
C PRO A 569 21.75 -1.57 -20.77
N PRO A 570 21.26 -1.56 -22.03
CA PRO A 570 19.83 -1.35 -22.35
C PRO A 570 18.88 -2.33 -21.66
N GLU A 571 19.33 -3.58 -21.47
CA GLU A 571 18.57 -4.65 -20.82
C GLU A 571 18.88 -4.80 -19.32
N ALA A 572 19.55 -3.81 -18.71
CA ALA A 572 19.91 -3.89 -17.30
C ALA A 572 18.65 -3.88 -16.41
N PRO A 573 18.55 -4.80 -15.42
CA PRO A 573 17.52 -4.73 -14.41
C PRO A 573 17.72 -3.48 -13.54
N PHE A 574 16.72 -3.15 -12.72
CA PHE A 574 16.85 -2.05 -11.75
C PHE A 574 18.05 -2.26 -10.83
N GLN A 575 18.94 -1.27 -10.80
CA GLN A 575 20.13 -1.25 -9.95
C GLN A 575 20.19 0.06 -9.20
N LYS A 576 20.69 0.00 -7.96
CA LYS A 576 20.94 1.19 -7.15
C LYS A 576 22.14 1.95 -7.72
N VAL A 577 21.92 3.19 -8.13
CA VAL A 577 22.92 4.10 -8.68
C VAL A 577 23.03 5.31 -7.75
N SER A 578 24.26 5.66 -7.36
CA SER A 578 24.52 6.87 -6.58
C SER A 578 24.57 8.08 -7.51
N LEU A 579 23.94 9.18 -7.09
CA LEU A 579 24.01 10.45 -7.80
C LEU A 579 25.23 11.23 -7.30
N GLU A 580 26.08 11.65 -8.24
CA GLU A 580 27.30 12.41 -7.93
C GLU A 580 27.01 13.81 -7.36
N SER A 581 25.83 14.38 -7.61
CA SER A 581 25.43 15.70 -7.11
C SER A 581 24.46 15.62 -5.93
N GLN A 582 24.71 16.39 -4.85
CA GLN A 582 23.78 16.57 -3.73
C GLN A 582 22.46 17.28 -4.11
N ALA A 583 22.29 17.70 -5.38
CA ALA A 583 21.09 18.40 -5.86
C ALA A 583 19.84 17.52 -5.96
N ARG A 584 19.97 16.20 -5.85
CA ARG A 584 18.88 15.22 -5.87
C ARG A 584 18.99 14.32 -4.63
N ALA A 585 18.37 14.76 -3.54
CA ALA A 585 18.32 14.02 -2.28
C ALA A 585 16.86 13.69 -1.89
N GLY A 586 16.65 12.43 -1.53
CA GLY A 586 15.42 11.91 -0.96
C GLY A 586 14.22 11.92 -1.91
N VAL A 587 13.08 11.58 -1.33
CA VAL A 587 11.82 11.38 -2.02
C VAL A 587 11.29 12.66 -2.68
N LEU A 588 11.49 13.82 -2.05
CA LEU A 588 10.97 15.11 -2.55
C LEU A 588 11.60 15.56 -3.88
N THR A 589 12.82 15.08 -4.16
CA THR A 589 13.52 15.36 -5.42
C THR A 589 13.59 14.14 -6.33
N HIS A 590 12.89 13.06 -5.97
CA HIS A 590 12.82 11.86 -6.79
C HIS A 590 12.18 12.20 -8.15
N PRO A 591 12.75 11.78 -9.30
CA PRO A 591 12.28 12.21 -10.61
C PRO A 591 10.80 11.91 -10.86
N TYR A 592 10.28 10.77 -10.37
CA TYR A 592 8.85 10.48 -10.44
C TYR A 592 7.97 11.56 -9.79
N LEU A 593 8.27 11.96 -8.54
CA LEU A 593 7.47 12.99 -7.86
C LEU A 593 7.59 14.36 -8.54
N LEU A 594 8.80 14.72 -8.97
CA LEU A 594 9.01 15.95 -9.71
C LEU A 594 8.19 15.95 -11.01
N SER A 595 8.19 14.86 -11.77
CA SER A 595 7.40 14.73 -13.00
C SER A 595 5.90 14.78 -12.73
N VAL A 596 5.44 14.14 -11.65
CA VAL A 596 4.05 14.13 -11.21
C VAL A 596 3.55 15.55 -10.86
N PHE A 597 4.32 16.31 -10.10
CA PHE A 597 3.92 17.64 -9.63
C PHE A 597 4.35 18.79 -10.55
N ALA A 598 5.13 18.51 -11.59
CA ALA A 598 5.45 19.46 -12.65
C ALA A 598 4.26 19.64 -13.60
N TYR A 599 4.19 20.82 -14.22
CA TYR A 599 3.25 21.12 -15.30
C TYR A 599 3.26 20.01 -16.36
N THR A 600 2.08 19.60 -16.80
CA THR A 600 1.90 18.56 -17.83
C THR A 600 2.19 19.08 -19.23
N GLY A 601 2.18 20.40 -19.43
CA GLY A 601 2.38 21.06 -20.73
C GLY A 601 1.22 20.87 -21.71
N THR A 602 0.07 20.39 -21.22
CA THR A 602 -1.15 20.12 -22.01
C THR A 602 -1.83 21.40 -22.49
#